data_AF-A0A949EV01-F1
#
_entry.id   AF-A0A949EV01-F1
#
_cell.length_a   1.000
_cell.length_b   1.000
_cell.length_c   1.000
_cell.angle_alpha   90.00
_cell.angle_beta   90.00
_cell.angle_gamma   90.00
#
_symmetry.space_group_name_H-M   'P 1'
#
loop_
_entity.id
_entity.type
_entity.pdbx_description
1 polymer ?
#
loop_
_entity_poly.entity_id
_entity_poly.type
_entity_poly.pdbx_seq_one_letter_code
_entity_poly.pdbx_strand_id
1 'polypeptide(L)'
;MNKRLFVKNNLLNEFEGRLNVIVADVDWETFETVSQIKRDFNFINLSSEFAVNFILEYEKVDILILSRKIPNTEEITKKAAKKKSKVYIIGKDLKCPLEAAEVESLLARELEIKTGKESQKKRLGIKDSFAGLFRSKNRIISKPLTNISKPPVNINKPSVKVNKSSPNHILPGTERTEPANSEKPLTQDEDYFAEESNIAEENNIKEENNIAEENNINKNTKAIKQKIIIFTKAKGGVGSTILSIFLAHTFRKMKTLLVDLNFSEGGSDTGYYLNIPKSPNMIVFTEGYNRSAMDNAIVKIAENFDLLQPPPTYELAKKMDLQDIYSLIDIAKRKYHLIIFDLPNLINEMYLGVLDIADLVIMISDNTLGSIGRLISINNRFIYEDLEKILVINRTRNGNGLTYTKNQLRQFFNLKELVFLEEDNFLNGRTDFSNFNFDVLKNFGNLTNKVLDLLTYD
;
A
#
# COMPACT_ATOMS: atom_id res chain seq x y z
N MET A 1 1.27 15.23 -11.73
CA MET A 1 0.44 14.38 -12.62
C MET A 1 0.95 12.92 -12.60
N ASN A 2 0.33 12.06 -11.78
CA ASN A 2 0.94 10.78 -11.38
C ASN A 2 0.68 9.62 -12.32
N LYS A 3 1.68 8.77 -12.55
CA LYS A 3 1.53 7.54 -13.32
C LYS A 3 0.50 6.55 -12.74
N ARG A 4 0.12 6.56 -11.46
CA ARG A 4 -0.90 5.60 -10.96
C ARG A 4 -2.35 5.87 -11.37
N LEU A 5 -2.80 7.13 -11.49
CA LEU A 5 -4.06 7.40 -12.21
C LEU A 5 -3.89 7.20 -13.73
N PHE A 6 -2.66 7.28 -14.24
CA PHE A 6 -2.36 7.24 -15.68
C PHE A 6 -1.89 5.87 -16.21
N VAL A 7 -1.76 4.82 -15.40
CA VAL A 7 -1.19 3.53 -15.84
C VAL A 7 -2.15 2.72 -16.71
N LYS A 8 -3.43 3.15 -16.82
CA LYS A 8 -4.31 2.69 -17.91
C LYS A 8 -4.06 3.35 -19.26
N ASN A 9 -3.37 4.49 -19.34
CA ASN A 9 -3.13 5.20 -20.61
C ASN A 9 -2.03 4.56 -21.49
N ASN A 10 -1.25 3.60 -20.98
CA ASN A 10 -0.34 2.79 -21.82
C ASN A 10 -0.89 1.41 -22.21
N LEU A 11 -2.12 1.07 -21.79
CA LEU A 11 -2.89 -0.01 -22.39
C LEU A 11 -3.87 0.53 -23.44
N LEU A 12 -4.34 1.77 -23.32
CA LEU A 12 -5.41 2.34 -24.15
C LEU A 12 -5.13 2.48 -25.66
N ASN A 13 -3.90 2.22 -26.14
CA ASN A 13 -3.62 2.08 -27.57
C ASN A 13 -3.88 0.66 -28.14
N GLU A 14 -4.26 -0.32 -27.31
CA GLU A 14 -4.69 -1.66 -27.73
C GLU A 14 -6.20 -1.93 -27.49
N PHE A 15 -6.95 -1.01 -26.85
CA PHE A 15 -8.33 -1.27 -26.39
C PHE A 15 -9.41 -0.32 -26.92
N GLU A 16 -9.34 0.08 -28.20
CA GLU A 16 -10.49 0.67 -28.87
C GLU A 16 -11.66 -0.34 -28.90
N GLY A 17 -12.74 -0.06 -28.15
CA GLY A 17 -14.01 -0.78 -28.21
C GLY A 17 -14.56 -1.33 -26.89
N ARG A 18 -13.76 -1.45 -25.83
CA ARG A 18 -14.22 -1.97 -24.53
C ARG A 18 -15.14 -0.99 -23.78
N LEU A 19 -15.88 -1.47 -22.78
CA LEU A 19 -16.66 -0.62 -21.87
C LEU A 19 -15.77 -0.17 -20.69
N ASN A 20 -15.82 1.13 -20.39
CA ASN A 20 -15.28 1.69 -19.15
C ASN A 20 -16.33 1.54 -18.03
N VAL A 21 -16.05 0.65 -17.08
CA VAL A 21 -16.99 0.28 -16.01
C VAL A 21 -16.42 0.72 -14.67
N ILE A 22 -17.14 1.56 -13.93
CA ILE A 22 -16.88 1.78 -12.51
C ILE A 22 -17.72 0.78 -11.70
N VAL A 23 -17.12 0.20 -10.67
CA VAL A 23 -17.83 -0.49 -9.59
C VAL A 23 -17.52 0.25 -8.30
N ALA A 24 -18.55 0.78 -7.66
CA ALA A 24 -18.45 1.65 -6.50
C ALA A 24 -19.10 0.98 -5.28
N ASP A 25 -18.30 0.47 -4.35
CA ASP A 25 -18.76 -0.22 -3.14
C ASP A 25 -17.72 -0.14 -2.00
N VAL A 26 -18.11 -0.45 -0.77
CA VAL A 26 -17.24 -0.50 0.43
C VAL A 26 -16.98 -1.93 0.92
N ASP A 27 -17.46 -2.91 0.16
CA ASP A 27 -17.31 -4.34 0.37
C ASP A 27 -16.34 -4.90 -0.68
N TRP A 28 -15.38 -5.69 -0.23
CA TRP A 28 -14.35 -6.27 -1.10
C TRP A 28 -14.90 -7.46 -1.89
N GLU A 29 -15.91 -8.16 -1.38
CA GLU A 29 -16.59 -9.28 -2.02
C GLU A 29 -17.20 -8.86 -3.38
N THR A 30 -17.73 -7.64 -3.46
CA THR A 30 -18.18 -7.01 -4.71
C THR A 30 -17.04 -6.85 -5.71
N PHE A 31 -15.86 -6.43 -5.24
CA PHE A 31 -14.67 -6.25 -6.07
C PHE A 31 -14.03 -7.57 -6.50
N GLU A 32 -14.03 -8.60 -5.65
CA GLU A 32 -13.57 -9.95 -5.97
C GLU A 32 -14.46 -10.57 -7.05
N THR A 33 -15.78 -10.51 -6.88
CA THR A 33 -16.78 -11.00 -7.85
C THR A 33 -16.53 -10.40 -9.23
N VAL A 34 -16.29 -9.10 -9.30
CA VAL A 34 -16.00 -8.36 -10.54
C VAL A 34 -14.62 -8.69 -11.10
N SER A 35 -13.64 -9.01 -10.25
CA SER A 35 -12.27 -9.34 -10.68
C SER A 35 -12.22 -10.54 -11.63
N GLN A 36 -13.14 -11.50 -11.45
CA GLN A 36 -13.27 -12.72 -12.25
C GLN A 36 -13.62 -12.42 -13.73
N ILE A 37 -14.22 -11.24 -14.00
CA ILE A 37 -14.74 -10.81 -15.31
C ILE A 37 -13.79 -9.83 -16.03
N LYS A 38 -12.65 -9.46 -15.41
CA LYS A 38 -11.74 -8.39 -15.90
C LYS A 38 -11.13 -8.62 -17.29
N ARG A 39 -11.21 -9.82 -17.87
CA ARG A 39 -10.57 -10.13 -19.16
C ARG A 39 -11.10 -9.32 -20.33
N ASP A 40 -12.38 -8.95 -20.32
CA ASP A 40 -13.06 -8.32 -21.47
C ASP A 40 -13.52 -6.87 -21.25
N PHE A 41 -13.50 -6.39 -19.99
CA PHE A 41 -14.01 -5.06 -19.63
C PHE A 41 -13.01 -4.23 -18.81
N ASN A 42 -13.06 -2.91 -18.96
CA ASN A 42 -12.14 -1.99 -18.27
C ASN A 42 -12.74 -1.55 -16.92
N PHE A 43 -12.58 -2.38 -15.89
CA PHE A 43 -13.09 -2.11 -14.54
C PHE A 43 -12.22 -1.16 -13.73
N ILE A 44 -12.84 -0.20 -13.06
CA ILE A 44 -12.26 0.65 -12.00
C ILE A 44 -13.09 0.42 -10.73
N ASN A 45 -12.45 -0.07 -9.67
CA ASN A 45 -13.09 -0.29 -8.37
C ASN A 45 -12.84 0.96 -7.51
N LEU A 46 -13.90 1.58 -6.97
CA LEU A 46 -13.81 2.82 -6.18
C LEU A 46 -14.56 2.66 -4.86
N SER A 47 -13.96 3.12 -3.76
CA SER A 47 -14.46 2.86 -2.40
C SER A 47 -15.08 4.08 -1.70
N SER A 48 -15.07 5.26 -2.34
CA SER A 48 -15.56 6.53 -1.79
C SER A 48 -16.48 7.28 -2.77
N GLU A 49 -17.38 8.12 -2.24
CA GLU A 49 -18.20 9.03 -3.05
C GLU A 49 -17.30 9.95 -3.87
N PHE A 50 -16.31 10.58 -3.22
CA PHE A 50 -15.40 11.51 -3.85
C PHE A 50 -14.65 10.88 -5.01
N ALA A 51 -14.10 9.66 -4.86
CA ALA A 51 -13.40 9.02 -5.98
C ALA A 51 -14.34 8.75 -7.17
N VAL A 52 -15.59 8.35 -6.93
CA VAL A 52 -16.60 8.20 -7.99
C VAL A 52 -16.89 9.56 -8.64
N ASN A 53 -17.13 10.61 -7.84
CA ASN A 53 -17.40 11.95 -8.33
C ASN A 53 -16.20 12.56 -9.10
N PHE A 54 -14.97 12.25 -8.71
CA PHE A 54 -13.73 12.66 -9.36
C PHE A 54 -13.58 11.97 -10.73
N ILE A 55 -13.69 10.63 -10.77
CA ILE A 55 -13.57 9.88 -12.04
C ILE A 55 -14.72 10.25 -12.99
N LEU A 56 -15.96 10.44 -12.49
CA LEU A 56 -17.07 10.97 -13.30
C LEU A 56 -16.84 12.40 -13.83
N GLU A 57 -15.95 13.18 -13.21
CA GLU A 57 -15.62 14.52 -13.71
C GLU A 57 -14.64 14.45 -14.89
N TYR A 58 -13.54 13.72 -14.71
CA TYR A 58 -12.38 13.77 -15.60
C TYR A 58 -12.31 12.63 -16.63
N GLU A 59 -12.98 11.50 -16.41
CA GLU A 59 -12.91 10.32 -17.26
C GLU A 59 -14.25 10.00 -17.95
N LYS A 60 -14.17 9.36 -19.12
CA LYS A 60 -15.36 8.84 -19.81
C LYS A 60 -15.76 7.48 -19.23
N VAL A 61 -16.80 7.48 -18.41
CA VAL A 61 -17.41 6.28 -17.84
C VAL A 61 -18.60 5.85 -18.69
N ASP A 62 -18.61 4.61 -19.20
CA ASP A 62 -19.77 4.08 -19.92
C ASP A 62 -20.83 3.54 -18.94
N ILE A 63 -20.39 2.84 -17.89
CA ILE A 63 -21.25 2.17 -16.90
C ILE A 63 -20.73 2.44 -15.48
N LEU A 64 -21.64 2.71 -14.55
CA LEU A 64 -21.41 2.83 -13.12
C LEU A 64 -22.32 1.83 -12.39
N ILE A 65 -21.73 0.80 -11.79
CA ILE A 65 -22.37 -0.09 -10.83
C ILE A 65 -22.17 0.54 -9.44
N LEU A 66 -23.25 0.90 -8.75
CA LEU A 66 -23.21 1.73 -7.54
C LEU A 66 -23.88 1.03 -6.36
N SER A 67 -23.13 0.82 -5.29
CA SER A 67 -23.66 0.35 -4.01
C SER A 67 -24.37 1.48 -3.27
N ARG A 68 -25.48 1.16 -2.59
CA ARG A 68 -26.15 2.09 -1.67
C ARG A 68 -25.32 2.43 -0.43
N LYS A 69 -24.17 1.75 -0.25
CA LYS A 69 -23.21 2.02 0.83
C LYS A 69 -22.28 3.20 0.54
N ILE A 70 -22.17 3.61 -0.73
CA ILE A 70 -21.51 4.86 -1.11
C ILE A 70 -22.44 6.03 -0.73
N PRO A 71 -21.97 7.07 -0.03
CA PRO A 71 -22.80 8.24 0.30
C PRO A 71 -23.30 8.99 -0.95
N ASN A 72 -24.35 9.81 -0.76
CA ASN A 72 -24.98 10.66 -1.79
C ASN A 72 -25.27 9.99 -3.15
N THR A 73 -25.63 8.69 -3.16
CA THR A 73 -25.91 7.92 -4.40
C THR A 73 -26.85 8.62 -5.39
N GLU A 74 -27.83 9.40 -4.93
CA GLU A 74 -28.71 10.17 -5.80
C GLU A 74 -27.98 11.26 -6.60
N GLU A 75 -27.05 11.98 -5.96
CA GLU A 75 -26.29 13.04 -6.61
C GLU A 75 -25.27 12.46 -7.58
N ILE A 76 -24.58 11.40 -7.18
CA ILE A 76 -23.72 10.60 -8.07
C ILE A 76 -24.52 10.13 -9.29
N THR A 77 -25.73 9.61 -9.10
CA THR A 77 -26.60 9.15 -10.20
C THR A 77 -27.00 10.31 -11.12
N LYS A 78 -27.34 11.48 -10.58
CA LYS A 78 -27.62 12.70 -11.36
C LYS A 78 -26.38 13.16 -12.15
N LYS A 79 -25.18 13.08 -11.57
CA LYS A 79 -23.89 13.43 -12.22
C LYS A 79 -23.54 12.47 -13.35
N ALA A 80 -23.61 11.17 -13.10
CA ALA A 80 -23.41 10.11 -14.08
C ALA A 80 -24.37 10.24 -15.27
N ALA A 81 -25.66 10.50 -15.02
CA ALA A 81 -26.65 10.72 -16.07
C ALA A 81 -26.31 11.95 -16.95
N LYS A 82 -25.86 13.08 -16.36
CA LYS A 82 -25.38 14.25 -17.11
C LYS A 82 -24.18 13.92 -18.01
N LYS A 83 -23.25 13.07 -17.53
CA LYS A 83 -22.07 12.57 -18.27
C LYS A 83 -22.41 11.43 -19.25
N LYS A 84 -23.69 11.02 -19.35
CA LYS A 84 -24.23 9.95 -20.21
C LYS A 84 -23.76 8.53 -19.84
N SER A 85 -23.29 8.34 -18.62
CA SER A 85 -22.98 7.03 -18.04
C SER A 85 -24.27 6.31 -17.63
N LYS A 86 -24.36 5.01 -17.87
CA LYS A 86 -25.47 4.18 -17.38
C LYS A 86 -25.22 3.79 -15.92
N VAL A 87 -26.23 3.91 -15.07
CA VAL A 87 -26.11 3.61 -13.63
C VAL A 87 -26.96 2.39 -13.29
N TYR A 88 -26.39 1.46 -12.52
CA TYR A 88 -27.08 0.28 -11.97
C TYR A 88 -26.81 0.18 -10.47
N ILE A 89 -27.85 0.15 -9.66
CA ILE A 89 -27.71 0.17 -8.19
C ILE A 89 -27.75 -1.26 -7.63
N ILE A 90 -26.74 -1.63 -6.85
CA ILE A 90 -26.66 -2.93 -6.14
C ILE A 90 -27.80 -3.00 -5.11
N GLY A 91 -28.52 -4.13 -5.08
CA GLY A 91 -29.73 -4.29 -4.27
C GLY A 91 -30.93 -3.48 -4.79
N LYS A 92 -30.94 -3.13 -6.08
CA LYS A 92 -32.11 -2.53 -6.76
C LYS A 92 -32.22 -3.01 -8.21
N ASP A 93 -31.18 -2.74 -8.99
CA ASP A 93 -31.09 -3.09 -10.41
C ASP A 93 -30.20 -4.33 -10.64
N LEU A 94 -29.43 -4.72 -9.61
CA LEU A 94 -28.58 -5.91 -9.50
C LEU A 94 -28.77 -6.57 -8.13
N LYS A 95 -28.44 -7.86 -8.02
CA LYS A 95 -28.49 -8.62 -6.76
C LYS A 95 -27.51 -8.09 -5.70
N CYS A 96 -27.80 -8.44 -4.45
CA CYS A 96 -26.94 -8.21 -3.29
C CYS A 96 -26.96 -9.47 -2.41
N PRO A 97 -25.84 -10.21 -2.24
CA PRO A 97 -24.53 -9.98 -2.85
C PRO A 97 -24.57 -10.05 -4.39
N LEU A 98 -23.56 -9.44 -5.03
CA LEU A 98 -23.44 -9.39 -6.47
C LEU A 98 -23.06 -10.77 -7.04
N GLU A 99 -23.62 -11.16 -8.18
CA GLU A 99 -23.27 -12.42 -8.86
C GLU A 99 -22.50 -12.14 -10.16
N ALA A 100 -21.35 -12.81 -10.36
CA ALA A 100 -20.48 -12.55 -11.51
C ALA A 100 -21.20 -12.73 -12.86
N ALA A 101 -22.02 -13.80 -12.99
CA ALA A 101 -22.78 -14.08 -14.20
C ALA A 101 -23.87 -13.03 -14.51
N GLU A 102 -24.43 -12.37 -13.48
CA GLU A 102 -25.40 -11.28 -13.67
C GLU A 102 -24.70 -10.02 -14.22
N VAL A 103 -23.53 -9.68 -13.67
CA VAL A 103 -22.69 -8.58 -14.15
C VAL A 103 -22.20 -8.83 -15.58
N GLU A 104 -21.70 -10.03 -15.88
CA GLU A 104 -21.22 -10.40 -17.20
C GLU A 104 -22.32 -10.30 -18.27
N SER A 105 -23.52 -10.82 -17.96
CA SER A 105 -24.71 -10.71 -18.84
C SER A 105 -25.13 -9.26 -19.08
N LEU A 106 -25.12 -8.43 -18.03
CA LEU A 106 -25.40 -6.99 -18.14
C LEU A 106 -24.39 -6.29 -19.05
N LEU A 107 -23.10 -6.54 -18.86
CA LEU A 107 -22.03 -5.88 -19.60
C LEU A 107 -21.98 -6.33 -21.07
N ALA A 108 -22.23 -7.62 -21.34
CA ALA A 108 -22.37 -8.13 -22.70
C ALA A 108 -23.51 -7.43 -23.45
N ARG A 109 -24.70 -7.36 -22.85
CA ARG A 109 -25.87 -6.64 -23.41
C ARG A 109 -25.56 -5.16 -23.69
N GLU A 110 -24.82 -4.51 -22.79
CA GLU A 110 -24.44 -3.11 -22.98
C GLU A 110 -23.37 -2.89 -24.06
N LEU A 111 -22.46 -3.85 -24.23
CA LEU A 111 -21.46 -3.84 -25.29
C LEU A 111 -22.12 -4.02 -26.67
N GLU A 112 -23.13 -4.89 -26.77
CA GLU A 112 -23.97 -5.04 -27.97
C GLU A 112 -24.71 -3.73 -28.32
N ILE A 113 -25.27 -3.04 -27.32
CA ILE A 113 -25.95 -1.75 -27.52
C ILE A 113 -24.97 -0.67 -28.00
N LYS A 114 -23.73 -0.65 -27.48
CA LYS A 114 -22.67 0.29 -27.87
C LYS A 114 -22.22 0.04 -29.31
N THR A 115 -21.83 -1.20 -29.63
CA THR A 115 -21.36 -1.61 -30.97
C THR A 115 -22.45 -1.56 -32.04
N GLY A 116 -23.70 -1.89 -31.70
CA GLY A 116 -24.86 -1.77 -32.60
C GLY A 116 -25.15 -0.31 -33.01
N LYS A 117 -24.99 0.64 -32.09
CA LYS A 117 -25.13 2.08 -32.38
C LYS A 117 -24.02 2.61 -33.28
N GLU A 118 -22.79 2.15 -33.11
CA GLU A 118 -21.67 2.48 -34.02
C GLU A 118 -21.86 1.88 -35.41
N SER A 119 -22.39 0.65 -35.49
CA SER A 119 -22.72 -0.02 -36.75
C SER A 119 -23.82 0.71 -37.53
N GLN A 120 -24.83 1.28 -36.85
CA GLN A 120 -25.83 2.15 -37.48
C GLN A 120 -25.26 3.49 -37.93
N LYS A 121 -24.37 4.12 -37.15
CA LYS A 121 -23.67 5.35 -37.58
C LYS A 121 -22.79 5.13 -38.80
N LYS A 122 -22.03 4.02 -38.88
CA LYS A 122 -21.23 3.67 -40.06
C LYS A 122 -22.11 3.40 -41.29
N ARG A 123 -23.27 2.74 -41.13
CA ARG A 123 -24.24 2.50 -42.22
C ARG A 123 -24.89 3.76 -42.80
N LEU A 124 -24.92 4.87 -42.06
CA LEU A 124 -25.37 6.18 -42.55
C LEU A 124 -24.25 6.99 -43.24
N GLY A 125 -22.98 6.58 -43.11
CA GLY A 125 -21.83 7.29 -43.67
C GLY A 125 -21.15 6.60 -44.86
N ILE A 126 -21.27 5.27 -45.01
CA ILE A 126 -20.58 4.51 -46.06
C ILE A 126 -21.57 3.51 -46.69
N LYS A 127 -21.83 3.69 -47.99
CA LYS A 127 -22.30 2.60 -48.86
C LYS A 127 -21.10 1.71 -49.20
N ASP A 128 -21.41 0.42 -49.31
CA ASP A 128 -20.57 -0.67 -49.84
C ASP A 128 -19.44 -1.24 -48.95
N SER A 129 -19.23 -2.55 -49.13
CA SER A 129 -18.13 -3.40 -48.62
C SER A 129 -18.06 -3.58 -47.08
N PHE A 130 -18.40 -4.73 -46.48
CA PHE A 130 -18.01 -6.09 -46.85
C PHE A 130 -19.02 -7.15 -46.39
N ALA A 131 -19.23 -8.18 -47.22
CA ALA A 131 -19.94 -9.39 -46.84
C ALA A 131 -18.94 -10.47 -46.41
N GLY A 132 -19.12 -11.05 -45.21
CA GLY A 132 -18.29 -12.20 -44.81
C GLY A 132 -18.15 -12.48 -43.32
N LEU A 133 -19.24 -12.73 -42.57
CA LEU A 133 -19.13 -13.52 -41.32
C LEU A 133 -20.42 -14.23 -40.84
N PHE A 134 -21.34 -14.60 -41.73
CA PHE A 134 -22.48 -15.46 -41.37
C PHE A 134 -22.78 -16.54 -42.42
N ARG A 135 -22.38 -17.79 -42.14
CA ARG A 135 -22.86 -18.98 -42.88
C ARG A 135 -23.10 -20.21 -41.99
N SER A 136 -24.05 -20.06 -41.07
CA SER A 136 -25.20 -20.98 -40.87
C SER A 136 -25.00 -22.53 -40.93
N LYS A 137 -25.24 -23.16 -39.75
CA LYS A 137 -26.08 -24.37 -39.47
C LYS A 137 -25.54 -25.82 -39.58
N ASN A 138 -25.51 -26.46 -38.40
CA ASN A 138 -26.22 -27.69 -37.96
C ASN A 138 -26.35 -28.93 -38.87
N ARG A 139 -26.03 -30.11 -38.31
CA ARG A 139 -27.05 -31.15 -37.98
C ARG A 139 -26.58 -32.28 -37.03
N ILE A 140 -27.56 -32.96 -36.44
CA ILE A 140 -27.53 -34.07 -35.45
C ILE A 140 -27.84 -35.41 -36.15
N ILE A 141 -27.40 -36.56 -35.61
CA ILE A 141 -28.07 -37.91 -35.63
C ILE A 141 -27.43 -38.83 -34.55
N SER A 142 -28.03 -40.01 -34.25
CA SER A 142 -28.12 -40.58 -32.88
C SER A 142 -28.03 -42.12 -32.72
N LYS A 143 -27.59 -42.58 -31.51
CA LYS A 143 -27.92 -43.88 -30.82
C LYS A 143 -27.37 -45.22 -31.40
N PRO A 144 -27.49 -46.39 -30.72
CA PRO A 144 -27.17 -46.76 -29.31
C PRO A 144 -26.50 -48.17 -29.16
N LEU A 145 -26.18 -48.67 -27.94
CA LEU A 145 -26.29 -50.11 -27.51
C LEU A 145 -25.93 -50.34 -26.01
N THR A 146 -26.09 -51.58 -25.50
CA THR A 146 -26.51 -51.90 -24.11
C THR A 146 -25.62 -52.85 -23.27
N ASN A 147 -25.80 -52.79 -21.93
CA ASN A 147 -25.47 -53.73 -20.81
C ASN A 147 -24.98 -55.18 -21.09
N ILE A 148 -24.18 -55.75 -20.15
CA ILE A 148 -24.54 -56.89 -19.24
C ILE A 148 -23.39 -57.38 -18.27
N SER A 149 -23.78 -57.68 -17.01
CA SER A 149 -23.25 -58.56 -15.91
C SER A 149 -21.81 -58.57 -15.32
N LYS A 150 -21.76 -59.04 -14.05
CA LYS A 150 -20.63 -59.38 -13.13
C LYS A 150 -20.71 -60.91 -12.76
N PRO A 151 -20.02 -61.44 -11.71
CA PRO A 151 -18.58 -61.72 -11.44
C PRO A 151 -18.38 -63.28 -11.30
N PRO A 152 -17.37 -63.90 -10.58
CA PRO A 152 -17.16 -63.83 -9.10
C PRO A 152 -15.72 -64.08 -8.50
N VAL A 153 -15.57 -63.76 -7.19
CA VAL A 153 -14.76 -64.45 -6.11
C VAL A 153 -13.21 -64.55 -6.23
N ASN A 154 -12.38 -63.92 -5.35
CA ASN A 154 -11.94 -64.31 -3.96
C ASN A 154 -10.91 -65.50 -3.95
N ILE A 155 -9.99 -65.75 -3.00
CA ILE A 155 -9.80 -65.41 -1.56
C ILE A 155 -8.29 -65.45 -1.17
N ASN A 156 -7.77 -64.60 -0.25
CA ASN A 156 -7.16 -65.00 1.05
C ASN A 156 -6.36 -63.94 1.84
N LYS A 157 -6.40 -64.11 3.17
CA LYS A 157 -5.70 -63.39 4.26
C LYS A 157 -5.15 -64.50 5.21
N PRO A 158 -4.19 -64.24 6.10
CA PRO A 158 -4.63 -63.95 7.47
C PRO A 158 -3.75 -62.96 8.27
N SER A 159 -4.28 -62.60 9.44
CA SER A 159 -3.80 -61.63 10.44
C SER A 159 -3.31 -62.31 11.72
N VAL A 160 -2.45 -61.67 12.54
CA VAL A 160 -2.50 -61.80 14.02
C VAL A 160 -2.11 -60.49 14.74
N LYS A 161 -2.95 -60.13 15.72
CA LYS A 161 -2.89 -59.06 16.75
C LYS A 161 -1.81 -59.25 17.85
N VAL A 162 -1.54 -58.20 18.64
CA VAL A 162 -1.64 -58.11 20.15
C VAL A 162 -0.50 -57.32 20.87
N ASN A 163 -0.88 -56.14 21.40
CA ASN A 163 -0.63 -55.49 22.72
C ASN A 163 0.72 -55.43 23.50
N LYS A 164 0.88 -54.23 24.12
CA LYS A 164 1.38 -53.91 25.50
C LYS A 164 2.89 -54.06 25.82
N SER A 165 3.54 -52.96 26.21
CA SER A 165 3.80 -52.61 27.65
C SER A 165 4.71 -51.36 27.84
N SER A 166 4.51 -50.69 28.97
CA SER A 166 5.46 -49.82 29.71
C SER A 166 5.71 -50.52 31.08
N PRO A 167 6.62 -50.12 32.02
CA PRO A 167 7.17 -48.76 32.24
C PRO A 167 8.60 -48.64 32.86
N ASN A 168 8.93 -47.41 33.31
CA ASN A 168 9.62 -47.03 34.59
C ASN A 168 11.13 -46.68 34.70
N HIS A 169 11.34 -45.49 35.32
CA HIS A 169 12.46 -44.98 36.18
C HIS A 169 13.88 -44.88 35.56
N ILE A 170 14.78 -43.95 35.92
CA ILE A 170 15.20 -43.39 37.23
C ILE A 170 15.77 -41.95 37.07
N LEU A 171 15.62 -41.09 38.10
CA LEU A 171 16.45 -39.91 38.41
C LEU A 171 17.17 -40.19 39.75
N PRO A 172 18.37 -39.63 40.04
CA PRO A 172 18.39 -38.45 40.95
C PRO A 172 19.61 -37.48 40.84
N GLY A 173 19.39 -36.23 41.28
CA GLY A 173 20.36 -35.38 42.05
C GLY A 173 21.67 -34.90 41.38
N THR A 174 22.37 -33.87 41.89
CA THR A 174 22.01 -32.83 42.89
C THR A 174 23.02 -31.67 42.84
N GLU A 175 22.72 -30.60 43.58
CA GLU A 175 23.66 -29.64 44.20
C GLU A 175 24.17 -28.38 43.46
N ARG A 176 24.38 -27.36 44.30
CA ARG A 176 24.82 -25.99 44.03
C ARG A 176 26.23 -25.82 44.62
N THR A 177 27.03 -24.88 44.13
CA THR A 177 27.94 -24.09 44.99
C THR A 177 28.42 -22.82 44.30
N GLU A 178 28.23 -21.70 44.98
CA GLU A 178 29.06 -20.47 44.90
C GLU A 178 30.13 -20.57 46.02
N PRO A 179 31.26 -19.82 46.03
CA PRO A 179 31.21 -18.35 46.15
C PRO A 179 32.44 -17.50 45.68
N ALA A 180 32.32 -16.19 45.93
CA ALA A 180 33.36 -15.26 46.44
C ALA A 180 34.19 -14.35 45.49
N ASN A 181 33.87 -13.05 45.58
CA ASN A 181 34.72 -11.83 45.66
C ASN A 181 36.22 -11.85 45.31
N SER A 182 36.66 -10.80 44.61
CA SER A 182 37.75 -9.90 45.07
C SER A 182 37.74 -8.57 44.27
N GLU A 183 38.52 -7.58 44.74
CA GLU A 183 38.29 -6.14 44.50
C GLU A 183 39.20 -5.49 43.43
N LYS A 184 38.88 -4.22 43.11
CA LYS A 184 39.67 -3.18 42.41
C LYS A 184 41.04 -2.91 43.12
N PRO A 185 42.05 -2.18 42.57
CA PRO A 185 41.88 -0.94 41.77
C PRO A 185 42.95 -0.49 40.72
N LEU A 186 42.57 0.62 40.05
CA LEU A 186 43.31 1.77 39.45
C LEU A 186 44.86 1.83 39.34
N THR A 187 45.29 2.34 38.18
CA THR A 187 46.34 3.36 37.85
C THR A 187 46.19 3.62 36.33
N GLN A 188 46.17 4.80 35.70
CA GLN A 188 46.62 6.19 35.93
C GLN A 188 48.09 6.48 35.55
N ASP A 189 48.30 7.69 34.97
CA ASP A 189 49.57 8.39 34.67
C ASP A 189 50.29 8.02 33.34
N GLU A 190 51.00 8.89 32.59
CA GLU A 190 50.92 10.36 32.32
C GLU A 190 51.81 10.73 31.10
N ASP A 191 51.58 11.90 30.50
CA ASP A 191 52.37 12.78 29.58
C ASP A 191 53.77 12.40 29.00
N TYR A 192 54.08 12.85 27.76
CA TYR A 192 55.04 13.95 27.48
C TYR A 192 55.10 14.43 26.00
N PHE A 193 55.89 15.50 25.75
CA PHE A 193 55.80 16.47 24.65
C PHE A 193 56.41 16.14 23.26
N ALA A 194 55.79 16.77 22.26
CA ALA A 194 56.24 17.36 20.98
C ALA A 194 57.69 17.24 20.45
N GLU A 195 57.80 17.13 19.12
CA GLU A 195 58.79 17.87 18.30
C GLU A 195 58.30 18.03 16.84
N GLU A 196 58.41 19.25 16.27
CA GLU A 196 58.19 19.52 14.84
C GLU A 196 59.54 19.76 14.14
N SER A 197 59.77 19.16 12.97
CA SER A 197 60.45 19.86 11.85
C SER A 197 60.46 19.08 10.52
N ASN A 198 60.08 19.79 9.45
CA ASN A 198 60.60 19.73 8.08
C ASN A 198 60.87 18.36 7.40
N ILE A 199 59.92 17.90 6.58
CA ILE A 199 60.24 17.42 5.22
C ILE A 199 59.21 18.01 4.24
N ALA A 200 59.59 19.09 3.55
CA ALA A 200 58.79 19.73 2.52
C ALA A 200 59.24 19.31 1.11
N GLU A 201 59.04 18.03 0.76
CA GLU A 201 59.52 17.52 -0.55
C GLU A 201 58.74 16.29 -1.08
N GLU A 202 57.40 16.24 -0.92
CA GLU A 202 56.60 15.09 -1.41
C GLU A 202 55.22 15.41 -2.04
N ASN A 203 54.99 16.68 -2.42
CA ASN A 203 53.67 17.15 -2.87
C ASN A 203 53.47 17.32 -4.40
N ASN A 204 54.47 17.05 -5.24
CA ASN A 204 54.40 17.29 -6.69
C ASN A 204 54.30 16.02 -7.58
N ILE A 205 53.91 14.86 -7.04
CA ILE A 205 53.70 13.60 -7.81
C ILE A 205 52.29 13.00 -7.60
N LYS A 206 51.45 13.61 -6.76
CA LYS A 206 50.11 13.10 -6.41
C LYS A 206 48.94 13.74 -7.19
N GLU A 207 49.16 14.81 -7.96
CA GLU A 207 48.08 15.51 -8.68
C GLU A 207 47.78 14.95 -10.09
N GLU A 208 48.77 14.38 -10.81
CA GLU A 208 48.53 13.88 -12.18
C GLU A 208 47.87 12.49 -12.24
N ASN A 209 47.88 11.71 -11.16
CA ASN A 209 47.24 10.38 -11.12
C ASN A 209 45.73 10.43 -10.81
N ASN A 210 45.20 11.55 -10.30
CA ASN A 210 43.78 11.66 -9.93
C ASN A 210 42.84 11.88 -11.13
N ILE A 211 43.37 12.24 -12.31
CA ILE A 211 42.57 12.49 -13.52
C ILE A 211 42.16 11.18 -14.24
N ALA A 212 42.82 10.06 -13.91
CA ALA A 212 42.58 8.76 -14.54
C ALA A 212 41.49 7.92 -13.83
N GLU A 213 41.21 8.15 -12.54
CA GLU A 213 40.24 7.34 -11.77
C GLU A 213 38.79 7.82 -11.89
N GLU A 214 38.53 9.09 -12.26
CA GLU A 214 37.15 9.60 -12.42
C GLU A 214 36.38 8.94 -13.58
N ASN A 215 37.08 8.36 -14.56
CA ASN A 215 36.47 7.75 -15.75
C ASN A 215 36.02 6.29 -15.57
N ASN A 216 36.11 5.72 -14.35
CA ASN A 216 35.63 4.36 -14.04
C ASN A 216 34.42 4.32 -13.10
N ILE A 217 33.67 5.42 -12.97
CA ILE A 217 32.38 5.44 -12.26
C ILE A 217 31.25 4.91 -13.16
N ASN A 218 31.36 3.65 -13.58
CA ASN A 218 30.22 2.84 -14.03
C ASN A 218 29.40 2.40 -12.81
N LYS A 219 28.83 3.36 -12.06
CA LYS A 219 27.90 3.09 -10.95
C LYS A 219 26.48 3.07 -11.51
N ASN A 220 25.81 1.92 -11.38
CA ASN A 220 24.39 1.72 -11.70
C ASN A 220 23.52 2.90 -11.20
N THR A 221 23.18 3.83 -12.08
CA THR A 221 22.25 4.93 -11.79
C THR A 221 20.82 4.40 -11.83
N LYS A 222 20.39 3.73 -10.76
CA LYS A 222 19.01 3.27 -10.60
C LYS A 222 18.06 4.47 -10.65
N ALA A 223 17.18 4.51 -11.65
CA ALA A 223 16.19 5.58 -11.79
C ALA A 223 15.14 5.48 -10.66
N ILE A 224 14.99 6.56 -9.90
CA ILE A 224 14.00 6.66 -8.81
C ILE A 224 12.65 7.05 -9.40
N LYS A 225 11.63 6.22 -9.19
CA LYS A 225 10.24 6.59 -9.49
C LYS A 225 9.69 7.52 -8.42
N GLN A 226 8.83 8.45 -8.83
CA GLN A 226 7.96 9.13 -7.88
C GLN A 226 6.95 8.13 -7.29
N LYS A 227 6.78 8.17 -5.96
CA LYS A 227 6.05 7.15 -5.21
C LYS A 227 5.23 7.76 -4.06
N ILE A 228 4.00 7.27 -3.87
CA ILE A 228 3.18 7.52 -2.67
C ILE A 228 3.24 6.29 -1.74
N ILE A 229 3.77 6.44 -0.54
CA ILE A 229 3.69 5.41 0.50
C ILE A 229 2.59 5.78 1.50
N ILE A 230 1.83 4.80 1.95
CA ILE A 230 0.80 4.98 2.97
C ILE A 230 1.11 4.09 4.16
N PHE A 231 1.16 4.70 5.34
CA PHE A 231 1.17 4.01 6.61
C PHE A 231 -0.27 3.86 7.11
N THR A 232 -0.67 2.62 7.33
CA THR A 232 -1.90 2.26 8.05
C THR A 232 -1.57 1.39 9.25
N LYS A 233 -2.41 1.42 10.29
CA LYS A 233 -2.08 0.86 11.60
C LYS A 233 -3.24 0.14 12.27
N ALA A 234 -2.92 -0.99 12.89
CA ALA A 234 -3.89 -1.85 13.57
C ALA A 234 -4.59 -1.19 14.77
N LYS A 235 -3.90 -0.30 15.50
CA LYS A 235 -4.43 0.51 16.60
C LYS A 235 -3.48 1.66 16.92
N GLY A 236 -3.92 2.59 17.79
CA GLY A 236 -3.03 3.58 18.38
C GLY A 236 -1.86 2.94 19.14
N GLY A 237 -0.72 3.62 19.17
CA GLY A 237 0.45 3.18 19.94
C GLY A 237 1.27 2.02 19.36
N VAL A 238 0.97 1.50 18.15
CA VAL A 238 1.84 0.51 17.47
C VAL A 238 3.09 1.12 16.81
N GLY A 239 3.26 2.44 16.88
CA GLY A 239 4.44 3.17 16.40
C GLY A 239 4.41 3.66 14.96
N SER A 240 3.27 3.62 14.26
CA SER A 240 3.14 4.06 12.85
C SER A 240 3.77 5.41 12.55
N THR A 241 3.39 6.43 13.32
CA THR A 241 3.84 7.82 13.16
C THR A 241 5.35 7.97 13.38
N ILE A 242 5.92 7.22 14.32
CA ILE A 242 7.38 7.17 14.52
C ILE A 242 8.05 6.49 13.31
N LEU A 243 7.53 5.36 12.83
CA LEU A 243 8.09 4.64 11.69
C LEU A 243 7.97 5.43 10.37
N SER A 244 6.94 6.26 10.19
CA SER A 244 6.80 7.13 9.00
C SER A 244 7.77 8.30 9.03
N ILE A 245 7.98 8.95 10.18
CA ILE A 245 9.05 9.95 10.40
C ILE A 245 10.42 9.32 10.11
N PHE A 246 10.68 8.12 10.64
CA PHE A 246 11.96 7.44 10.46
C PHE A 246 12.20 7.10 8.99
N LEU A 247 11.18 6.58 8.29
CA LEU A 247 11.30 6.26 6.86
C LEU A 247 11.56 7.51 6.03
N ALA A 248 10.90 8.63 6.35
CA ALA A 248 11.10 9.90 5.68
C ALA A 248 12.54 10.43 5.88
N HIS A 249 13.07 10.35 7.10
CA HIS A 249 14.43 10.82 7.40
C HIS A 249 15.53 9.96 6.74
N THR A 250 15.34 8.65 6.62
CA THR A 250 16.37 7.76 6.05
C THR A 250 16.63 8.02 4.57
N PHE A 251 15.63 8.45 3.79
CA PHE A 251 15.78 8.73 2.36
C PHE A 251 16.43 10.09 2.06
N ARG A 252 17.54 10.44 2.74
CA ARG A 252 18.25 11.73 2.64
C ARG A 252 18.63 12.20 1.22
N LYS A 253 18.75 11.27 0.26
CA LYS A 253 19.04 11.56 -1.16
C LYS A 253 17.79 11.81 -2.02
N MET A 254 16.59 11.66 -1.45
CA MET A 254 15.31 11.85 -2.12
C MET A 254 14.52 12.93 -1.41
N LYS A 255 14.15 14.01 -2.11
CA LYS A 255 13.13 14.95 -1.61
C LYS A 255 11.87 14.18 -1.20
N THR A 256 11.57 14.20 0.08
CA THR A 256 10.51 13.44 0.73
C THR A 256 9.58 14.39 1.46
N LEU A 257 8.27 14.20 1.27
CA LEU A 257 7.22 14.89 2.01
C LEU A 257 6.49 13.88 2.90
N LEU A 258 6.49 14.07 4.22
CA LEU A 258 5.54 13.40 5.11
C LEU A 258 4.27 14.26 5.19
N VAL A 259 3.11 13.65 5.04
CA VAL A 259 1.80 14.25 5.26
C VAL A 259 1.12 13.49 6.38
N ASP A 260 0.82 14.19 7.47
CA ASP A 260 0.17 13.61 8.63
C ASP A 260 -1.34 13.90 8.58
N LEU A 261 -2.15 12.84 8.50
CA LEU A 261 -3.62 12.91 8.47
C LEU A 261 -4.26 12.49 9.81
N ASN A 262 -3.47 12.39 10.89
CA ASN A 262 -4.00 12.23 12.24
C ASN A 262 -4.51 13.58 12.76
N PHE A 263 -5.75 13.92 12.43
CA PHE A 263 -6.40 15.14 12.90
C PHE A 263 -6.83 14.96 14.36
N SER A 264 -6.24 15.71 15.27
CA SER A 264 -6.52 15.69 16.71
C SER A 264 -6.46 17.08 17.33
N GLU A 265 -7.21 17.29 18.41
CA GLU A 265 -7.21 18.56 19.13
C GLU A 265 -5.84 18.86 19.73
N GLY A 266 -5.33 20.07 19.46
CA GLY A 266 -4.00 20.49 19.86
C GLY A 266 -2.91 20.27 18.79
N GLY A 267 -3.20 19.55 17.70
CA GLY A 267 -2.22 19.05 16.72
C GLY A 267 -2.04 17.53 16.83
N SER A 268 -1.02 16.99 16.17
CA SER A 268 -0.70 15.55 16.22
C SER A 268 0.59 15.24 16.97
N ASP A 269 0.75 13.95 17.28
CA ASP A 269 1.98 13.38 17.82
C ASP A 269 3.23 13.76 17.01
N THR A 270 3.15 13.89 15.67
CA THR A 270 4.28 14.29 14.82
C THR A 270 4.85 15.66 15.20
N GLY A 271 3.97 16.64 15.48
CA GLY A 271 4.39 17.99 15.86
C GLY A 271 5.08 18.01 17.23
N TYR A 272 4.59 17.19 18.15
CA TYR A 272 5.17 16.99 19.48
C TYR A 272 6.52 16.26 19.40
N TYR A 273 6.59 15.13 18.69
CA TYR A 273 7.81 14.33 18.52
C TYR A 273 8.95 15.09 17.85
N LEU A 274 8.66 16.02 16.94
CA LEU A 274 9.67 16.83 16.25
C LEU A 274 9.90 18.20 16.90
N ASN A 275 9.20 18.53 18.00
CA ASN A 275 9.28 19.81 18.72
C ASN A 275 9.13 21.03 17.79
N ILE A 276 8.10 21.00 16.93
CA ILE A 276 7.84 22.04 15.91
C ILE A 276 6.58 22.87 16.26
N PRO A 277 6.51 24.14 15.82
CA PRO A 277 5.35 24.98 16.07
C PRO A 277 4.09 24.45 15.36
N LYS A 278 2.90 24.75 15.91
CA LYS A 278 1.59 24.36 15.34
C LYS A 278 1.24 25.01 13.99
N SER A 279 2.10 25.90 13.50
CA SER A 279 1.98 26.60 12.23
C SER A 279 3.39 26.79 11.64
N PRO A 280 3.61 26.60 10.33
CA PRO A 280 2.61 26.28 9.32
C PRO A 280 2.05 24.86 9.41
N ASN A 281 0.84 24.69 8.87
CA ASN A 281 0.10 23.43 8.78
C ASN A 281 -0.78 23.44 7.52
N MET A 282 -1.42 22.31 7.21
CA MET A 282 -2.16 22.12 5.96
C MET A 282 -3.35 23.07 5.70
N ILE A 283 -3.87 23.79 6.69
CA ILE A 283 -4.90 24.82 6.43
C ILE A 283 -4.32 26.02 5.68
N VAL A 284 -3.03 26.33 5.86
CA VAL A 284 -2.34 27.38 5.10
C VAL A 284 -2.32 27.07 3.59
N PHE A 285 -2.39 25.77 3.23
CA PHE A 285 -2.54 25.36 1.84
C PHE A 285 -3.94 25.64 1.30
N THR A 286 -5.01 25.30 2.05
CA THR A 286 -6.40 25.47 1.58
C THR A 286 -6.84 26.93 1.53
N GLU A 287 -6.30 27.78 2.42
CA GLU A 287 -6.46 29.23 2.40
C GLU A 287 -5.60 29.91 1.30
N GLY A 288 -4.65 29.19 0.69
CA GLY A 288 -3.68 29.70 -0.28
C GLY A 288 -4.06 29.45 -1.75
N TYR A 289 -4.65 30.45 -2.42
CA TYR A 289 -5.02 30.35 -3.85
C TYR A 289 -3.87 30.52 -4.86
N ASN A 290 -2.60 30.36 -4.47
CA ASN A 290 -1.44 30.66 -5.32
C ASN A 290 -0.40 29.52 -5.38
N ARG A 291 0.55 29.63 -6.32
CA ARG A 291 1.56 28.57 -6.59
C ARG A 291 2.49 28.29 -5.39
N SER A 292 2.60 29.21 -4.45
CA SER A 292 3.43 29.10 -3.24
C SER A 292 2.65 28.60 -2.01
N ALA A 293 1.35 28.33 -2.12
CA ALA A 293 0.52 27.87 -0.99
C ALA A 293 1.08 26.61 -0.31
N MET A 294 1.64 25.69 -1.09
CA MET A 294 2.34 24.51 -0.57
C MET A 294 3.61 24.91 0.21
N ASP A 295 4.42 25.82 -0.33
CA ASP A 295 5.67 26.25 0.31
C ASP A 295 5.43 27.00 1.62
N ASN A 296 4.27 27.67 1.75
CA ASN A 296 3.83 28.34 2.96
C ASN A 296 3.23 27.37 4.01
N ALA A 297 2.84 26.15 3.61
CA ALA A 297 2.16 25.18 4.47
C ALA A 297 3.10 24.11 5.05
N ILE A 298 4.25 23.87 4.41
CA ILE A 298 5.26 22.88 4.84
C ILE A 298 6.17 23.40 5.96
N VAL A 299 6.58 22.49 6.83
CA VAL A 299 7.67 22.65 7.79
C VAL A 299 8.88 21.87 7.28
N LYS A 300 10.02 22.53 7.13
CA LYS A 300 11.28 21.86 6.76
C LYS A 300 11.87 21.16 7.98
N ILE A 301 12.03 19.84 7.92
CA ILE A 301 12.58 19.02 9.02
C ILE A 301 14.07 18.73 8.80
N ALA A 302 14.47 18.42 7.55
CA ALA A 302 15.87 18.28 7.15
C ALA A 302 16.06 18.76 5.70
N GLU A 303 17.26 18.62 5.14
CA GLU A 303 17.60 19.13 3.80
C GLU A 303 16.64 18.64 2.69
N ASN A 304 16.32 17.35 2.70
CA ASN A 304 15.44 16.68 1.74
C ASN A 304 14.19 16.07 2.40
N PHE A 305 13.83 16.51 3.61
CA PHE A 305 12.65 16.03 4.33
C PHE A 305 11.81 17.21 4.81
N ASP A 306 10.64 17.37 4.19
CA ASP A 306 9.60 18.31 4.59
C ASP A 306 8.40 17.57 5.20
N LEU A 307 7.68 18.27 6.07
CA LEU A 307 6.48 17.78 6.73
C LEU A 307 5.31 18.73 6.47
N LEU A 308 4.16 18.17 6.13
CA LEU A 308 2.88 18.84 6.18
C LEU A 308 2.13 18.41 7.45
N GLN A 309 2.05 19.32 8.42
CA GLN A 309 1.39 19.09 9.70
C GLN A 309 -0.15 19.12 9.57
N PRO A 310 -0.88 18.38 10.43
CA PRO A 310 -2.33 18.41 10.45
C PRO A 310 -2.85 19.71 11.09
N PRO A 311 -4.14 20.01 10.94
CA PRO A 311 -4.75 21.19 11.54
C PRO A 311 -4.73 21.08 13.07
N PRO A 312 -4.44 22.16 13.82
CA PRO A 312 -4.20 22.09 15.26
C PRO A 312 -5.49 21.98 16.11
N THR A 313 -6.68 21.98 15.50
CA THR A 313 -7.98 21.84 16.17
C THR A 313 -8.98 21.10 15.26
N TYR A 314 -10.00 20.46 15.84
CA TYR A 314 -11.03 19.79 15.06
C TYR A 314 -11.86 20.75 14.19
N GLU A 315 -12.12 21.98 14.65
CA GLU A 315 -12.86 22.98 13.84
C GLU A 315 -12.09 23.41 12.59
N LEU A 316 -10.75 23.45 12.66
CA LEU A 316 -9.93 23.67 11.48
C LEU A 316 -9.89 22.42 10.60
N ALA A 317 -9.81 21.22 11.18
CA ALA A 317 -9.84 19.96 10.41
C ALA A 317 -11.12 19.77 9.58
N LYS A 318 -12.28 20.25 10.06
CA LYS A 318 -13.54 20.26 9.29
C LYS A 318 -13.50 21.11 8.02
N LYS A 319 -12.57 22.05 7.90
CA LYS A 319 -12.42 22.89 6.69
C LYS A 319 -11.71 22.17 5.55
N MET A 320 -11.08 21.02 5.81
CA MET A 320 -10.29 20.30 4.81
C MET A 320 -11.04 19.07 4.32
N ASP A 321 -11.17 18.95 3.00
CA ASP A 321 -11.79 17.80 2.36
C ASP A 321 -10.77 16.96 1.55
N LEU A 322 -11.28 15.94 0.85
CA LEU A 322 -10.44 15.07 0.03
C LEU A 322 -10.01 15.72 -1.31
N GLN A 323 -10.73 16.76 -1.77
CA GLN A 323 -10.35 17.57 -2.93
C GLN A 323 -9.12 18.42 -2.63
N ASP A 324 -9.03 19.01 -1.43
CA ASP A 324 -7.86 19.72 -0.94
C ASP A 324 -6.64 18.81 -0.94
N ILE A 325 -6.79 17.60 -0.40
CA ILE A 325 -5.73 16.58 -0.36
C ILE A 325 -5.29 16.19 -1.78
N TYR A 326 -6.22 15.98 -2.72
CA TYR A 326 -5.86 15.65 -4.11
C TYR A 326 -5.15 16.81 -4.83
N SER A 327 -5.56 18.05 -4.56
CA SER A 327 -4.96 19.26 -5.10
C SER A 327 -3.53 19.46 -4.58
N LEU A 328 -3.35 19.27 -3.27
CA LEU A 328 -2.05 19.27 -2.59
C LEU A 328 -1.12 18.23 -3.19
N ILE A 329 -1.64 17.03 -3.43
CA ILE A 329 -0.90 15.91 -3.97
C ILE A 329 -0.45 16.15 -5.41
N ASP A 330 -1.25 16.78 -6.29
CA ASP A 330 -0.78 17.10 -7.65
C ASP A 330 0.37 18.13 -7.65
N ILE A 331 0.42 19.02 -6.66
CA ILE A 331 1.55 19.93 -6.45
C ILE A 331 2.76 19.21 -5.83
N ALA A 332 2.55 18.38 -4.80
CA ALA A 332 3.60 17.57 -4.18
C ALA A 332 4.32 16.69 -5.22
N LYS A 333 3.55 16.12 -6.16
CA LYS A 333 4.01 15.33 -7.30
C LYS A 333 4.87 16.09 -8.33
N ARG A 334 5.13 17.38 -8.13
CA ARG A 334 6.09 18.16 -8.93
C ARG A 334 7.37 18.51 -8.15
N LYS A 335 7.38 18.31 -6.83
CA LYS A 335 8.44 18.78 -5.90
C LYS A 335 9.17 17.63 -5.20
N TYR A 336 8.48 16.52 -4.95
CA TYR A 336 8.97 15.40 -4.15
C TYR A 336 9.09 14.12 -4.98
N HIS A 337 10.11 13.32 -4.68
CA HIS A 337 10.25 11.96 -5.22
C HIS A 337 9.40 11.00 -4.39
N LEU A 338 9.38 11.18 -3.07
CA LEU A 338 8.64 10.34 -2.15
C LEU A 338 7.61 11.18 -1.40
N ILE A 339 6.36 10.70 -1.35
CA ILE A 339 5.30 11.30 -0.54
C ILE A 339 4.81 10.20 0.40
N ILE A 340 4.83 10.43 1.70
CA ILE A 340 4.42 9.47 2.73
C ILE A 340 3.18 10.03 3.42
N PHE A 341 2.13 9.22 3.57
CA PHE A 341 0.97 9.55 4.39
C PHE A 341 0.97 8.70 5.66
N ASP A 342 0.85 9.30 6.86
CA ASP A 342 0.43 8.55 8.07
C ASP A 342 -1.07 8.74 8.27
N LEU A 343 -1.83 7.66 8.15
CA LEU A 343 -3.28 7.68 8.25
C LEU A 343 -3.76 7.48 9.70
N PRO A 344 -4.91 8.06 10.08
CA PRO A 344 -5.54 7.82 11.37
C PRO A 344 -6.09 6.38 11.48
N ASN A 345 -6.43 5.99 12.71
CA ASN A 345 -7.16 4.74 12.95
C ASN A 345 -8.64 4.79 12.55
N LEU A 346 -9.19 5.99 12.32
CA LEU A 346 -10.53 6.19 11.82
C LEU A 346 -10.55 6.01 10.30
N ILE A 347 -11.21 4.94 9.83
CA ILE A 347 -11.43 4.73 8.39
C ILE A 347 -12.67 5.52 7.99
N ASN A 348 -12.45 6.57 7.21
CA ASN A 348 -13.45 7.47 6.65
C ASN A 348 -13.18 7.69 5.16
N GLU A 349 -13.93 8.59 4.52
CA GLU A 349 -13.74 8.90 3.10
C GLU A 349 -12.32 9.40 2.78
N MET A 350 -11.75 10.28 3.60
CA MET A 350 -10.40 10.81 3.39
C MET A 350 -9.34 9.70 3.44
N TYR A 351 -9.45 8.78 4.42
CA TYR A 351 -8.61 7.59 4.51
C TYR A 351 -8.67 6.76 3.21
N LEU A 352 -9.88 6.49 2.70
CA LEU A 352 -10.09 5.64 1.54
C LEU A 352 -9.61 6.30 0.24
N GLY A 353 -9.92 7.57 -0.01
CA GLY A 353 -9.43 8.26 -1.20
C GLY A 353 -7.92 8.44 -1.22
N VAL A 354 -7.28 8.63 -0.06
CA VAL A 354 -5.81 8.61 0.02
C VAL A 354 -5.28 7.20 -0.24
N LEU A 355 -5.96 6.14 0.22
CA LEU A 355 -5.61 4.75 -0.10
C LEU A 355 -5.70 4.43 -1.60
N ASP A 356 -6.72 4.93 -2.30
CA ASP A 356 -6.94 4.70 -3.74
C ASP A 356 -5.77 5.18 -4.63
N ILE A 357 -4.94 6.12 -4.15
CA ILE A 357 -3.80 6.70 -4.88
C ILE A 357 -2.42 6.17 -4.43
N ALA A 358 -2.38 5.18 -3.54
CA ALA A 358 -1.16 4.58 -3.01
C ALA A 358 -0.26 3.97 -4.10
N ASP A 359 1.06 4.10 -3.94
CA ASP A 359 2.02 3.20 -4.60
C ASP A 359 2.33 1.94 -3.79
N LEU A 360 2.37 2.07 -2.47
CA LEU A 360 2.71 1.01 -1.52
C LEU A 360 1.99 1.28 -0.20
N VAL A 361 1.41 0.23 0.40
CA VAL A 361 0.84 0.31 1.75
C VAL A 361 1.75 -0.43 2.73
N ILE A 362 2.22 0.29 3.74
CA ILE A 362 2.95 -0.25 4.88
C ILE A 362 1.95 -0.38 6.03
N MET A 363 1.61 -1.62 6.38
CA MET A 363 0.65 -1.95 7.42
C MET A 363 1.40 -2.23 8.73
N ILE A 364 1.09 -1.49 9.80
CA ILE A 364 1.80 -1.59 11.09
C ILE A 364 0.92 -2.30 12.13
N SER A 365 1.46 -3.34 12.77
CA SER A 365 0.85 -4.06 13.89
C SER A 365 1.87 -4.27 15.00
N ASP A 366 1.40 -4.47 16.24
CA ASP A 366 2.16 -5.27 17.21
C ASP A 366 1.82 -6.78 17.05
N ASN A 367 2.54 -7.65 17.74
CA ASN A 367 2.34 -9.11 17.67
C ASN A 367 1.06 -9.62 18.39
N THR A 368 0.12 -8.75 18.80
CA THR A 368 -1.08 -9.19 19.52
C THR A 368 -2.18 -9.69 18.58
N LEU A 369 -2.93 -10.70 19.02
CA LEU A 369 -4.11 -11.24 18.31
C LEU A 369 -5.09 -10.14 17.87
N GLY A 370 -5.39 -9.19 18.77
CA GLY A 370 -6.36 -8.12 18.52
C GLY A 370 -5.88 -7.09 17.49
N SER A 371 -4.59 -6.79 17.42
CA SER A 371 -4.02 -5.94 16.38
C SER A 371 -4.03 -6.63 15.03
N ILE A 372 -3.51 -7.87 14.99
CA ILE A 372 -3.40 -8.64 13.75
C ILE A 372 -4.78 -8.93 13.17
N GLY A 373 -5.74 -9.37 14.00
CA GLY A 373 -7.13 -9.59 13.58
C GLY A 373 -7.79 -8.34 13.00
N ARG A 374 -7.63 -7.17 13.65
CA ARG A 374 -8.17 -5.91 13.11
C ARG A 374 -7.49 -5.53 11.78
N LEU A 375 -6.19 -5.72 11.66
CA LEU A 375 -5.45 -5.39 10.45
C LEU A 375 -5.81 -6.33 9.29
N ILE A 376 -6.13 -7.61 9.55
CA ILE A 376 -6.72 -8.53 8.56
C ILE A 376 -8.06 -7.98 8.08
N SER A 377 -8.94 -7.53 8.99
CA SER A 377 -10.22 -6.90 8.60
C SER A 377 -10.04 -5.65 7.73
N ILE A 378 -9.02 -4.83 8.02
CA ILE A 378 -8.68 -3.65 7.22
C ILE A 378 -8.15 -4.06 5.83
N ASN A 379 -7.19 -4.99 5.79
CA ASN A 379 -6.61 -5.48 4.54
C ASN A 379 -7.67 -6.05 3.62
N ASN A 380 -8.46 -7.01 4.11
CA ASN A 380 -9.42 -7.72 3.29
C ASN A 380 -10.49 -6.77 2.77
N ARG A 381 -11.01 -5.86 3.61
CA ARG A 381 -12.12 -4.99 3.23
C ARG A 381 -11.72 -3.79 2.37
N PHE A 382 -10.53 -3.22 2.57
CA PHE A 382 -10.18 -1.91 2.00
C PHE A 382 -8.91 -1.90 1.14
N ILE A 383 -8.00 -2.89 1.26
CA ILE A 383 -6.70 -2.87 0.58
C ILE A 383 -6.71 -3.84 -0.60
N TYR A 384 -6.86 -3.30 -1.80
CA TYR A 384 -6.84 -4.03 -3.07
C TYR A 384 -5.71 -5.08 -3.17
N GLU A 385 -5.98 -6.23 -3.79
CA GLU A 385 -5.04 -7.35 -3.85
C GLU A 385 -3.79 -7.07 -4.70
N ASP A 386 -3.93 -6.27 -5.75
CA ASP A 386 -2.88 -5.87 -6.68
C ASP A 386 -2.05 -4.67 -6.20
N LEU A 387 -2.43 -4.06 -5.08
CA LEU A 387 -1.64 -3.04 -4.41
C LEU A 387 -0.45 -3.69 -3.69
N GLU A 388 0.76 -3.18 -3.90
CA GLU A 388 1.95 -3.65 -3.18
C GLU A 388 1.84 -3.34 -1.68
N LYS A 389 2.25 -4.30 -0.86
CA LYS A 389 2.02 -4.31 0.60
C LYS A 389 3.28 -4.77 1.35
N ILE A 390 3.61 -4.09 2.43
CA ILE A 390 4.54 -4.57 3.46
C ILE A 390 3.77 -4.64 4.78
N LEU A 391 3.80 -5.79 5.45
CA LEU A 391 3.39 -5.87 6.86
C LEU A 391 4.61 -5.70 7.76
N VAL A 392 4.52 -4.79 8.73
CA VAL A 392 5.51 -4.56 9.77
C VAL A 392 4.92 -5.00 11.10
N ILE A 393 5.48 -6.06 11.68
CA ILE A 393 5.22 -6.44 13.07
C ILE A 393 6.26 -5.73 13.94
N ASN A 394 5.83 -4.68 14.62
CA ASN A 394 6.67 -3.83 15.46
C ASN A 394 6.68 -4.31 16.92
N ARG A 395 7.71 -3.89 17.67
CA ARG A 395 7.96 -4.23 19.08
C ARG A 395 8.01 -5.73 19.34
N THR A 396 8.67 -6.49 18.47
CA THR A 396 8.96 -7.90 18.76
C THR A 396 9.99 -8.03 19.87
N ARG A 397 9.86 -9.07 20.70
CA ARG A 397 10.84 -9.43 21.73
C ARG A 397 11.47 -10.77 21.38
N ASN A 398 12.79 -10.85 21.47
CA ASN A 398 13.49 -12.11 21.25
C ASN A 398 13.12 -13.15 22.32
N GLY A 399 12.86 -14.39 21.88
CA GLY A 399 12.60 -15.54 22.74
C GLY A 399 11.12 -15.90 22.99
N ASN A 400 10.16 -14.98 22.84
CA ASN A 400 8.74 -15.28 23.07
C ASN A 400 7.91 -15.29 21.77
N GLY A 401 7.12 -16.35 21.61
CA GLY A 401 6.53 -16.75 20.33
C GLY A 401 5.75 -15.64 19.61
N LEU A 402 6.06 -15.48 18.32
CA LEU A 402 5.12 -14.87 17.37
C LEU A 402 3.79 -15.64 17.49
N THR A 403 2.69 -14.95 17.77
CA THR A 403 1.40 -15.65 17.99
C THR A 403 0.91 -16.33 16.71
N TYR A 404 1.37 -15.82 15.56
CA TYR A 404 1.24 -16.45 14.26
C TYR A 404 2.63 -16.66 13.64
N THR A 405 2.83 -17.80 13.00
CA THR A 405 4.02 -18.05 12.20
C THR A 405 4.14 -17.06 11.05
N LYS A 406 5.38 -16.85 10.55
CA LYS A 406 5.64 -16.01 9.37
C LYS A 406 4.80 -16.45 8.16
N ASN A 407 4.54 -17.75 8.01
CA ASN A 407 3.74 -18.30 6.91
C ASN A 407 2.24 -17.98 7.07
N GLN A 408 1.68 -18.09 8.28
CA GLN A 408 0.29 -17.68 8.54
C GLN A 408 0.07 -16.19 8.25
N LEU A 409 0.99 -15.32 8.70
CA LEU A 409 0.92 -13.88 8.40
C LEU A 409 0.99 -13.61 6.90
N ARG A 410 1.86 -14.30 6.15
CA ARG A 410 1.91 -14.18 4.69
C ARG A 410 0.62 -14.62 4.02
N GLN A 411 0.00 -15.69 4.50
CA GLN A 411 -1.26 -16.20 3.97
C GLN A 411 -2.45 -15.26 4.26
N PHE A 412 -2.62 -14.79 5.49
CA PHE A 412 -3.77 -13.96 5.88
C PHE A 412 -3.85 -12.61 5.17
N PHE A 413 -2.71 -12.08 4.74
CA PHE A 413 -2.60 -10.76 4.11
C PHE A 413 -2.17 -10.83 2.63
N ASN A 414 -2.00 -12.03 2.06
CA ASN A 414 -1.49 -12.29 0.72
C ASN A 414 -0.16 -11.56 0.40
N LEU A 415 0.86 -11.73 1.25
CA LEU A 415 2.06 -10.88 1.26
C LEU A 415 3.32 -11.51 0.63
N LYS A 416 3.88 -10.77 -0.33
CA LYS A 416 5.28 -10.90 -0.76
C LYS A 416 6.25 -10.45 0.34
N GLU A 417 5.93 -9.38 1.07
CA GLU A 417 6.86 -8.75 2.01
C GLU A 417 6.36 -8.66 3.46
N LEU A 418 7.26 -9.02 4.38
CA LEU A 418 7.00 -9.10 5.82
C LEU A 418 8.27 -8.69 6.58
N VAL A 419 8.13 -7.73 7.49
CA VAL A 419 9.20 -7.17 8.33
C VAL A 419 8.84 -7.36 9.80
N PHE A 420 9.85 -7.70 10.59
CA PHE A 420 9.77 -7.69 12.05
C PHE A 420 10.74 -6.61 12.55
N LEU A 421 10.27 -5.73 13.43
CA LEU A 421 11.07 -4.72 14.10
C LEU A 421 11.06 -5.01 15.60
N GLU A 422 12.24 -5.30 16.14
CA GLU A 422 12.42 -5.57 17.56
C GLU A 422 12.25 -4.28 18.37
N GLU A 423 11.80 -4.44 19.62
CA GLU A 423 11.67 -3.34 20.58
C GLU A 423 13.07 -2.78 20.92
N ASP A 424 13.35 -1.56 20.50
CA ASP A 424 14.66 -0.92 20.66
C ASP A 424 14.70 -0.03 21.92
N ASN A 425 15.68 -0.28 22.78
CA ASN A 425 15.86 0.45 24.04
C ASN A 425 16.12 1.96 23.85
N PHE A 426 16.68 2.41 22.71
CA PHE A 426 16.87 3.83 22.42
C PHE A 426 15.55 4.60 22.17
N LEU A 427 14.48 3.87 21.88
CA LEU A 427 13.13 4.40 21.63
C LEU A 427 12.21 4.31 22.85
N ASN A 428 12.55 3.48 23.84
CA ASN A 428 11.71 3.24 25.02
C ASN A 428 11.55 4.51 25.86
N GLY A 429 10.31 4.97 26.01
CA GLY A 429 9.98 6.20 26.77
C GLY A 429 10.38 7.51 26.10
N ARG A 430 11.02 7.49 24.93
CA ARG A 430 11.44 8.69 24.21
C ARG A 430 10.24 9.39 23.56
N THR A 431 10.13 10.70 23.80
CA THR A 431 9.08 11.56 23.24
C THR A 431 9.63 12.73 22.40
N ASP A 432 10.94 12.93 22.35
CA ASP A 432 11.59 13.95 21.52
C ASP A 432 12.56 13.29 20.54
N PHE A 433 12.34 13.60 19.26
CA PHE A 433 13.05 13.13 18.09
C PHE A 433 13.59 14.28 17.22
N SER A 434 13.42 15.54 17.64
CA SER A 434 13.86 16.74 16.91
C SER A 434 15.33 16.71 16.49
N ASN A 435 16.20 16.19 17.38
CA ASN A 435 17.64 16.04 17.18
C ASN A 435 18.09 14.56 17.25
N PHE A 436 17.20 13.61 16.96
CA PHE A 436 17.52 12.19 17.06
C PHE A 436 18.42 11.74 15.90
N ASN A 437 19.48 10.99 16.21
CA ASN A 437 20.30 10.36 15.17
C ASN A 437 19.63 9.06 14.71
N PHE A 438 18.86 9.13 13.63
CA PHE A 438 18.15 7.97 13.07
C PHE A 438 19.08 6.85 12.56
N ASP A 439 20.37 7.13 12.30
CA ASP A 439 21.32 6.12 11.80
C ASP A 439 21.70 5.06 12.86
N VAL A 440 21.36 5.27 14.13
CA VAL A 440 21.60 4.27 15.20
C VAL A 440 20.67 3.06 15.14
N LEU A 441 19.53 3.18 14.45
CA LEU A 441 18.45 2.19 14.44
C LEU A 441 18.71 1.07 13.42
N LYS A 442 19.72 0.24 13.67
CA LYS A 442 20.14 -0.85 12.77
C LYS A 442 18.99 -1.76 12.33
N ASN A 443 18.03 -2.03 13.22
CA ASN A 443 16.86 -2.87 12.94
C ASN A 443 15.92 -2.27 11.87
N PHE A 444 15.90 -0.94 11.72
CA PHE A 444 15.09 -0.21 10.75
C PHE A 444 15.62 -0.31 9.30
N GLY A 445 16.90 -0.69 9.13
CA GLY A 445 17.52 -0.91 7.82
C GLY A 445 16.78 -1.96 6.98
N ASN A 446 16.21 -3.00 7.60
CA ASN A 446 15.43 -4.02 6.90
C ASN A 446 14.16 -3.47 6.24
N LEU A 447 13.47 -2.51 6.88
CA LEU A 447 12.31 -1.84 6.27
C LEU A 447 12.78 -0.88 5.17
N THR A 448 13.81 -0.09 5.45
CA THR A 448 14.36 0.89 4.52
C THR A 448 14.80 0.24 3.21
N ASN A 449 15.58 -0.84 3.28
CA ASN A 449 16.10 -1.54 2.10
C ASN A 449 14.96 -2.12 1.26
N LYS A 450 13.99 -2.79 1.89
CA LYS A 450 12.80 -3.32 1.18
C LYS A 450 11.98 -2.23 0.50
N VAL A 451 11.84 -1.07 1.15
CA VAL A 451 11.19 0.08 0.50
C VAL A 451 12.05 0.56 -0.67
N LEU A 452 13.37 0.75 -0.49
CA LEU A 452 14.28 1.20 -1.56
C LEU A 452 14.27 0.28 -2.79
N ASP A 453 14.23 -1.04 -2.59
CA ASP A 453 14.11 -2.04 -3.64
C ASP A 453 12.79 -1.88 -4.44
N LEU A 454 11.69 -1.49 -3.78
CA LEU A 454 10.40 -1.19 -4.41
C LEU A 454 10.31 0.24 -5.01
N LEU A 455 11.17 1.17 -4.58
CA LEU A 455 11.27 2.55 -5.10
C LEU A 455 12.14 2.63 -6.37
N THR A 456 13.10 1.73 -6.52
CA THR A 456 14.11 1.76 -7.59
C THR A 456 13.78 0.80 -8.74
N TYR A 457 14.26 1.14 -9.94
CA TYR A 457 14.36 0.18 -11.05
C TYR A 457 15.62 -0.69 -10.90
N ASP A 458 15.64 -1.82 -11.59
CA ASP A 458 16.88 -2.43 -12.09
C ASP A 458 17.34 -1.71 -13.37
#